data_AF-A0A927T2K4-F1
#
_entry.id   AF-A0A927T2K4-F1
#
_cell.length_a   1.000
_cell.length_b   1.000
_cell.length_c   1.000
_cell.angle_alpha   90.00
_cell.angle_beta   90.00
_cell.angle_gamma   90.00
#
_symmetry.space_group_name_H-M   'P 1'
#
loop_
_entity.id
_entity.type
_entity.pdbx_description
1 polymer ?
#
loop_
_entity_poly.entity_id
_entity_poly.type
_entity_poly.pdbx_seq_one_letter_code
_entity_poly.pdbx_strand_id
1 'polypeptide(L)'
;MKKLLVSLAALIIFMTCFTACSSQANQESSYFESIIVVETTEYNDIVAETTIVEEETVATIMQNISEVPESNESSVIARLDFEPYKSQLAENEQKVYDEFLIKIRNYEEFVVDFSDLNCNIDYDGFHRVTDALRGDYNELRLYLKTSELYSDEIYNGNVRYISVRYEYNWLRRDEFDPEFMEAHLEEINRVCDEIIARMPDGTYAEKYEFLGREIYNMTVYGENDINNVPDEEVDGSYAYMNGPILYGKAICQGYAYAYQYLCNRAGLWCITTSGGCHCWNLVMLEDGSTYNVDLTWADTENDFERYFLLTQEEIEVDHTLYEGEWKATGK
;
A
#
# COMPACT_ATOMS: atom_id res chain seq x y z
N MET A 1 -43.00 1.97 56.14
CA MET A 1 -41.84 1.21 56.69
C MET A 1 -41.23 0.44 55.52
N LYS A 2 -40.04 0.84 55.04
CA LYS A 2 -38.75 0.12 55.23
C LYS A 2 -38.82 -1.32 54.66
N LYS A 3 -38.01 -1.84 53.72
CA LYS A 3 -36.71 -1.54 53.06
C LYS A 3 -36.71 -2.38 51.75
N LEU A 4 -36.24 -1.91 50.59
CA LEU A 4 -34.87 -1.98 50.04
C LEU A 4 -34.27 -3.40 49.94
N LEU A 5 -34.20 -3.95 48.71
CA LEU A 5 -33.16 -4.81 48.10
C LEU A 5 -33.62 -5.21 46.67
N VAL A 6 -33.18 -4.49 45.63
CA VAL A 6 -32.09 -4.84 44.68
C VAL A 6 -32.47 -5.94 43.68
N SER A 7 -32.64 -5.57 42.40
CA SER A 7 -31.86 -6.16 41.31
C SER A 7 -31.91 -5.22 40.09
N LEU A 8 -30.73 -4.69 39.78
CA LEU A 8 -30.39 -3.81 38.67
C LEU A 8 -30.36 -4.67 37.39
N ALA A 9 -31.24 -4.40 36.42
CA ALA A 9 -31.21 -5.06 35.11
C ALA A 9 -31.59 -4.05 34.02
N ALA A 10 -30.79 -2.98 33.91
CA ALA A 10 -30.84 -2.03 32.80
C ALA A 10 -29.61 -1.11 32.87
N LEU A 11 -28.38 -1.65 32.82
CA LEU A 11 -27.17 -0.86 32.59
C LEU A 11 -25.91 -1.75 32.36
N ILE A 12 -25.95 -2.70 31.43
CA ILE A 12 -24.74 -3.46 31.02
C ILE A 12 -24.80 -3.71 29.51
N ILE A 13 -24.65 -2.64 28.70
CA ILE A 13 -24.16 -2.74 27.31
C ILE A 13 -23.24 -1.52 26.97
N PHE A 14 -23.26 -0.44 27.74
CA PHE A 14 -22.49 0.79 27.43
C PHE A 14 -21.15 0.96 28.20
N MET A 15 -20.61 -0.09 28.82
CA MET A 15 -19.49 0.04 29.77
C MET A 15 -18.42 -1.04 29.63
N THR A 16 -18.12 -1.48 28.41
CA THR A 16 -16.94 -2.30 28.09
C THR A 16 -16.04 -1.72 27.01
N CYS A 17 -16.44 -0.62 26.34
CA CYS A 17 -15.58 0.07 25.37
C CYS A 17 -14.87 1.32 25.94
N PHE A 18 -15.16 1.71 27.19
CA PHE A 18 -14.69 2.99 27.76
C PHE A 18 -13.54 2.90 28.78
N THR A 19 -13.03 1.70 29.10
CA THR A 19 -11.99 1.52 30.14
C THR A 19 -10.58 1.25 29.60
N ALA A 20 -10.32 1.48 28.31
CA ALA A 20 -8.97 1.47 27.75
C ALA A 20 -8.48 2.87 27.31
N CYS A 21 -9.31 3.91 27.45
CA CYS A 21 -9.03 5.25 26.95
C CYS A 21 -8.97 6.28 28.09
N SER A 22 -8.12 6.07 29.09
CA SER A 22 -7.78 7.11 30.07
C SER A 22 -6.50 6.82 30.85
N SER A 23 -5.36 6.74 30.17
CA SER A 23 -4.08 7.09 30.81
C SER A 23 -3.02 7.39 29.76
N GLN A 24 -2.43 8.58 29.88
CA GLN A 24 -1.26 9.14 29.16
C GLN A 24 -1.55 10.11 28.02
N ALA A 25 -2.10 11.26 28.42
CA ALA A 25 -1.67 12.53 27.84
C ALA A 25 -0.29 12.90 28.44
N ASN A 26 0.61 13.39 27.57
CA ASN A 26 1.94 14.00 27.81
C ASN A 26 3.17 13.09 27.64
N GLN A 27 3.72 13.03 26.43
CA GLN A 27 5.07 13.52 26.11
C GLN A 27 5.30 13.53 24.59
N GLU A 28 6.07 14.51 24.12
CA GLU A 28 6.28 14.91 22.72
C GLU A 28 7.10 13.89 21.89
N SER A 29 6.72 13.75 20.61
CA SER A 29 7.57 13.54 19.43
C SER A 29 8.64 12.43 19.49
N SER A 30 8.28 11.19 19.15
CA SER A 30 9.05 10.32 18.24
C SER A 30 8.29 9.02 17.95
N TYR A 31 8.19 8.71 16.66
CA TYR A 31 7.82 7.47 15.97
C TYR A 31 7.64 6.17 16.77
N PHE A 32 6.52 5.50 16.46
CA PHE A 32 6.22 4.06 16.57
C PHE A 32 7.06 3.23 17.55
N GLU A 33 6.55 3.06 18.77
CA GLU A 33 6.69 1.80 19.51
C GLU A 33 5.63 1.73 20.63
N SER A 34 4.55 0.99 20.38
CA SER A 34 3.82 0.16 21.37
C SER A 34 2.48 -0.32 20.80
N ILE A 35 2.54 -1.32 19.92
CA ILE A 35 1.34 -2.13 19.62
C ILE A 35 1.25 -3.22 20.68
N ILE A 36 0.11 -3.27 21.36
CA ILE A 36 -0.30 -4.42 22.17
C ILE A 36 -0.44 -5.60 21.21
N VAL A 37 0.47 -6.56 21.35
CA VAL A 37 0.49 -7.83 20.63
C VAL A 37 -0.82 -8.57 20.88
N VAL A 38 -1.66 -8.67 19.84
CA VAL A 38 -2.55 -9.82 19.69
C VAL A 38 -1.84 -10.73 18.70
N GLU A 39 -1.40 -11.90 19.19
CA GLU A 39 -0.67 -12.91 18.42
C GLU A 39 -1.49 -13.38 17.21
N THR A 40 -1.15 -12.93 16.00
CA THR A 40 -1.29 -13.68 14.75
C THR A 40 -0.20 -13.22 13.77
N THR A 41 0.55 -14.20 13.29
CA THR A 41 1.80 -14.13 12.52
C THR A 41 1.64 -13.57 11.11
N GLU A 42 2.60 -12.71 10.74
CA GLU A 42 3.10 -12.31 9.41
C GLU A 42 2.06 -11.93 8.35
N TYR A 43 1.60 -10.68 8.45
CA TYR A 43 1.30 -9.88 7.27
C TYR A 43 2.46 -8.90 7.10
N ASN A 44 3.38 -9.22 6.19
CA ASN A 44 4.57 -8.41 5.94
C ASN A 44 4.13 -7.06 5.37
N ASP A 45 4.03 -6.06 6.24
CA ASP A 45 4.50 -4.72 5.87
C ASP A 45 5.84 -4.91 5.16
N ILE A 46 6.06 -4.20 4.06
CA ILE A 46 7.30 -4.30 3.29
C ILE A 46 8.42 -3.67 4.12
N VAL A 47 8.87 -4.37 5.14
CA VAL A 47 10.01 -4.00 5.96
C VAL A 47 11.20 -4.14 5.03
N ALA A 48 11.85 -3.02 4.69
CA ALA A 48 13.14 -3.10 4.05
C ALA A 48 14.05 -3.94 4.95
N GLU A 49 14.58 -5.03 4.39
CA GLU A 49 15.45 -5.92 5.17
C GLU A 49 16.78 -5.20 5.37
N THR A 50 17.01 -4.68 6.57
CA THR A 50 18.24 -3.98 6.93
C THR A 50 19.38 -4.98 7.04
N THR A 51 20.39 -4.87 6.16
CA THR A 51 21.63 -5.65 6.25
C THR A 51 22.84 -4.73 6.38
N ILE A 52 23.62 -4.90 7.44
CA ILE A 52 24.91 -4.18 7.61
C ILE A 52 25.99 -4.97 6.85
N VAL A 53 26.69 -4.32 5.94
CA VAL A 53 27.70 -4.94 5.07
C VAL A 53 28.97 -4.08 4.99
N GLU A 54 30.14 -4.70 4.98
CA GLU A 54 31.41 -3.95 4.84
C GLU A 54 31.49 -3.28 3.45
N GLU A 55 32.13 -2.11 3.34
CA GLU A 55 32.23 -1.34 2.08
C GLU A 55 32.89 -2.16 0.94
N GLU A 56 33.84 -3.04 1.27
CA GLU A 56 34.45 -3.99 0.33
C GLU A 56 33.44 -5.03 -0.20
N THR A 57 32.50 -5.45 0.65
CA THR A 57 31.42 -6.37 0.26
C THR A 57 30.44 -5.67 -0.68
N VAL A 58 30.07 -4.41 -0.39
CA VAL A 58 29.22 -3.61 -1.29
C VAL A 58 29.90 -3.38 -2.64
N ALA A 59 31.19 -3.03 -2.65
CA ALA A 59 31.95 -2.87 -3.90
C ALA A 59 31.97 -4.15 -4.74
N THR A 60 32.04 -5.31 -4.08
CA THR A 60 31.94 -6.62 -4.75
C THR A 60 30.54 -6.87 -5.32
N ILE A 61 29.48 -6.55 -4.58
CA ILE A 61 28.09 -6.64 -5.04
C ILE A 61 27.88 -5.72 -6.26
N MET A 62 28.32 -4.47 -6.17
CA MET A 62 28.27 -3.48 -7.25
C MET A 62 28.99 -3.98 -8.51
N GLN A 63 30.18 -4.58 -8.37
CA GLN A 63 30.92 -5.12 -9.51
C GLN A 63 30.18 -6.27 -10.18
N ASN A 64 29.65 -7.22 -9.42
CA ASN A 64 28.91 -8.37 -9.96
C ASN A 64 27.64 -7.95 -10.72
N ILE A 65 26.99 -6.86 -10.28
CA ILE A 65 25.79 -6.31 -10.94
C ILE A 65 26.15 -5.54 -12.21
N SER A 66 27.31 -4.87 -12.26
CA SER A 66 27.76 -4.08 -13.41
C SER A 66 28.18 -4.89 -14.64
N GLU A 67 28.27 -6.23 -14.53
CA GLU A 67 28.65 -7.12 -15.64
C GLU A 67 27.43 -7.61 -16.47
N VAL A 68 26.22 -7.15 -16.15
CA VAL A 68 24.99 -7.49 -16.90
C VAL A 68 24.91 -6.62 -18.18
N PRO A 69 24.78 -7.21 -19.38
CA PRO A 69 24.80 -6.46 -20.63
C PRO A 69 23.53 -5.62 -20.83
N GLU A 70 23.68 -4.35 -21.18
CA GLU A 70 22.58 -3.48 -21.64
C GLU A 70 21.79 -4.18 -22.75
N SER A 71 20.51 -4.51 -22.51
CA SER A 71 19.64 -4.94 -23.59
C SER A 71 18.18 -4.50 -23.44
N ASN A 72 17.72 -3.91 -24.55
CA ASN A 72 16.37 -3.67 -25.07
C ASN A 72 15.25 -3.28 -24.11
N GLU A 73 14.73 -2.06 -24.33
CA GLU A 73 13.50 -1.51 -23.76
C GLU A 73 12.36 -2.54 -23.72
N SER A 74 12.06 -3.06 -22.52
CA SER A 74 10.73 -3.61 -22.19
C SER A 74 9.91 -2.50 -21.52
N SER A 75 8.75 -2.19 -22.10
CA SER A 75 7.90 -1.07 -21.71
C SER A 75 6.70 -1.56 -20.90
N VAL A 76 6.85 -1.73 -19.59
CA VAL A 76 5.73 -2.28 -18.77
C VAL A 76 5.11 -1.26 -17.80
N ILE A 77 5.77 -0.13 -17.55
CA ILE A 77 5.20 0.93 -16.71
C ILE A 77 4.59 2.02 -17.60
N ALA A 78 3.27 2.03 -17.73
CA ALA A 78 2.55 3.13 -18.37
C ALA A 78 2.67 4.37 -17.46
N ARG A 79 3.28 5.44 -17.98
CA ARG A 79 3.43 6.69 -17.24
C ARG A 79 2.04 7.25 -16.91
N LEU A 80 1.74 7.45 -15.63
CA LEU A 80 0.51 8.11 -15.22
C LEU A 80 0.54 9.58 -15.63
N ASP A 81 -0.64 10.14 -15.94
CA ASP A 81 -0.80 11.58 -16.14
C ASP A 81 -0.64 12.37 -14.83
N PHE A 82 -0.66 11.68 -13.68
CA PHE A 82 -0.50 12.23 -12.34
C PHE A 82 0.36 11.29 -11.46
N GLU A 83 1.35 11.84 -10.76
CA GLU A 83 2.22 11.15 -9.78
C GLU A 83 1.99 11.76 -8.37
N PRO A 84 0.83 11.48 -7.73
CA PRO A 84 0.42 12.15 -6.51
C PRO A 84 1.34 11.85 -5.33
N TYR A 85 1.92 10.65 -5.25
CA TYR A 85 2.82 10.32 -4.16
C TYR A 85 4.18 10.98 -4.33
N LYS A 86 4.76 10.95 -5.53
CA LYS A 86 5.98 11.70 -5.84
C LYS A 86 5.87 13.19 -5.50
N SER A 87 4.69 13.79 -5.67
CA SER A 87 4.45 15.21 -5.37
C SER A 87 4.65 15.58 -3.89
N GLN A 88 4.58 14.61 -2.98
CA GLN A 88 4.82 14.80 -1.54
C GLN A 88 6.29 14.67 -1.15
N LEU A 89 7.13 14.16 -2.05
CA LEU A 89 8.54 13.93 -1.78
C LEU A 89 9.34 15.23 -1.81
N ALA A 90 10.37 15.31 -0.96
CA ALA A 90 11.36 16.37 -1.01
C ALA A 90 12.19 16.32 -2.31
N GLU A 91 12.87 17.42 -2.68
CA GLU A 91 13.62 17.51 -3.95
C GLU A 91 14.66 16.39 -4.14
N ASN A 92 15.38 16.01 -3.07
CA ASN A 92 16.35 14.92 -3.14
C ASN A 92 15.67 13.55 -3.28
N GLU A 93 14.55 13.34 -2.61
CA GLU A 93 13.76 12.11 -2.70
C GLU A 93 13.18 11.95 -4.11
N GLN A 94 12.71 13.03 -4.74
CA GLN A 94 12.25 13.00 -6.14
C GLN A 94 13.36 12.60 -7.12
N LYS A 95 14.61 13.03 -6.90
CA LYS A 95 15.76 12.59 -7.72
C LYS A 95 16.00 11.09 -7.59
N VAL A 96 15.93 10.55 -6.37
CA VAL A 96 16.07 9.11 -6.13
C VAL A 96 14.91 8.33 -6.74
N TYR A 97 13.68 8.83 -6.60
CA TYR A 97 12.50 8.27 -7.25
C TYR A 97 12.68 8.16 -8.76
N ASP A 98 13.13 9.23 -9.42
CA ASP A 98 13.32 9.26 -10.88
C ASP A 98 14.40 8.26 -11.34
N GLU A 99 15.51 8.16 -10.61
CA GLU A 99 16.56 7.18 -10.88
C GLU A 99 16.04 5.75 -10.74
N PHE A 100 15.31 5.46 -9.67
CA PHE A 100 14.72 4.15 -9.44
C PHE A 100 13.73 3.79 -10.54
N LEU A 101 12.82 4.70 -10.90
CA LEU A 101 11.82 4.47 -11.94
C LEU A 101 12.44 4.10 -13.29
N ILE A 102 13.61 4.64 -13.62
CA ILE A 102 14.35 4.28 -14.83
C ILE A 102 14.88 2.85 -14.71
N LYS A 103 15.55 2.52 -13.61
CA LYS A 103 16.22 1.23 -13.43
C LYS A 103 15.25 0.06 -13.22
N ILE A 104 14.12 0.29 -12.54
CA ILE A 104 13.19 -0.80 -12.20
C ILE A 104 12.54 -1.47 -13.42
N ARG A 105 12.52 -0.78 -14.57
CA ARG A 105 11.82 -1.21 -15.80
C ARG A 105 12.43 -2.44 -16.47
N ASN A 106 13.66 -2.81 -16.12
CA ASN A 106 14.37 -3.91 -16.79
C ASN A 106 14.34 -5.23 -15.99
N TYR A 107 13.71 -5.28 -14.82
CA TYR A 107 13.76 -6.43 -13.90
C TYR A 107 15.19 -6.88 -13.53
N GLU A 108 16.16 -5.98 -13.61
CA GLU A 108 17.56 -6.23 -13.26
C GLU A 108 17.84 -5.74 -11.85
N GLU A 109 18.39 -6.60 -10.99
CA GLU A 109 18.82 -6.16 -9.66
C GLU A 109 19.84 -5.02 -9.80
N PHE A 110 19.68 -3.96 -9.02
CA PHE A 110 20.60 -2.84 -9.05
C PHE A 110 20.89 -2.31 -7.66
N VAL A 111 22.04 -1.66 -7.55
CA VAL A 111 22.41 -0.87 -6.38
C VAL A 111 22.54 0.59 -6.78
N VAL A 112 22.07 1.50 -5.92
CA VAL A 112 22.24 2.95 -6.09
C VAL A 112 23.16 3.47 -5.00
N ASP A 113 24.24 4.14 -5.39
CA ASP A 113 25.05 4.99 -4.50
C ASP A 113 24.53 6.43 -4.60
N PHE A 114 24.06 6.98 -3.49
CA PHE A 114 23.52 8.35 -3.48
C PHE A 114 24.55 9.45 -3.70
N SER A 115 25.85 9.15 -3.53
CA SER A 115 26.90 10.11 -3.81
C SER A 115 26.98 10.46 -5.31
N ASP A 116 26.67 9.51 -6.20
CA ASP A 116 26.64 9.72 -7.65
C ASP A 116 25.51 10.66 -8.08
N LEU A 117 24.39 10.62 -7.35
CA LEU A 117 23.22 11.47 -7.60
C LEU A 117 23.37 12.88 -7.00
N ASN A 118 24.46 13.15 -6.26
CA ASN A 118 24.64 14.37 -5.45
C ASN A 118 23.40 14.67 -4.59
N CYS A 119 22.77 13.62 -4.06
CA CYS A 119 21.62 13.69 -3.17
C CYS A 119 21.96 13.02 -1.84
N ASN A 120 21.31 13.47 -0.76
CA ASN A 120 21.36 12.77 0.52
C ASN A 120 19.92 12.63 1.01
N ILE A 121 19.53 11.40 1.35
CA ILE A 121 18.27 11.07 1.99
C ILE A 121 18.57 10.21 3.23
N ASP A 122 17.74 10.38 4.26
CA ASP A 122 17.79 9.55 5.45
C ASP A 122 17.00 8.25 5.26
N TYR A 123 17.00 7.41 6.29
CA TYR A 123 16.22 6.17 6.33
C TYR A 123 14.74 6.42 5.97
N ASP A 124 14.09 7.36 6.64
CA ASP A 124 12.68 7.64 6.40
C ASP A 124 12.43 8.15 4.96
N GLY A 125 13.35 8.94 4.41
CA GLY A 125 13.28 9.43 3.03
C GLY A 125 13.35 8.31 2.00
N PHE A 126 14.12 7.26 2.26
CA PHE A 126 14.14 6.09 1.39
C PHE A 126 12.79 5.36 1.40
N HIS A 127 12.23 5.09 2.58
CA HIS A 127 10.91 4.46 2.71
C HIS A 127 9.84 5.27 1.98
N ARG A 128 9.81 6.60 2.18
CA ARG A 128 8.93 7.51 1.44
C ARG A 128 9.08 7.38 -0.08
N VAL A 129 10.29 7.28 -0.61
CA VAL A 129 10.51 7.09 -2.05
C VAL A 129 9.96 5.76 -2.54
N THR A 130 10.23 4.67 -1.83
CA THR A 130 9.74 3.33 -2.23
C THR A 130 8.23 3.22 -2.13
N ASP A 131 7.61 3.82 -1.11
CA ASP A 131 6.17 3.90 -0.95
C ASP A 131 5.54 4.76 -2.03
N ALA A 132 6.19 5.86 -2.40
CA ALA A 132 5.71 6.71 -3.50
C ALA A 132 5.78 5.99 -4.84
N LEU A 133 6.85 5.27 -5.14
CA LEU A 133 6.96 4.45 -6.35
C LEU A 133 5.84 3.41 -6.39
N ARG A 134 5.65 2.66 -5.30
CA ARG A 134 4.57 1.68 -5.19
C ARG A 134 3.18 2.33 -5.25
N GLY A 135 3.03 3.55 -4.75
CA GLY A 135 1.80 4.33 -4.75
C GLY A 135 1.40 4.82 -6.14
N ASP A 136 2.35 5.36 -6.89
CA ASP A 136 2.14 5.86 -8.25
C ASP A 136 2.14 4.71 -9.28
N TYR A 137 2.89 3.64 -9.04
CA TYR A 137 2.99 2.46 -9.93
C TYR A 137 2.61 1.20 -9.14
N ASN A 138 1.30 1.01 -8.95
CA ASN A 138 0.74 -0.01 -8.06
C ASN A 138 1.21 -1.43 -8.37
N GLU A 139 1.54 -1.75 -9.63
CA GLU A 139 2.10 -3.03 -10.05
C GLU A 139 3.39 -3.39 -9.33
N LEU A 140 4.20 -2.39 -8.93
CA LEU A 140 5.43 -2.60 -8.17
C LEU A 140 5.16 -3.28 -6.83
N ARG A 141 3.95 -3.16 -6.26
CA ARG A 141 3.59 -3.86 -5.02
C ARG A 141 3.57 -5.37 -5.18
N LEU A 142 3.42 -5.89 -6.38
CA LEU A 142 3.42 -7.34 -6.63
C LEU A 142 4.82 -7.95 -6.65
N TYR A 143 5.84 -7.16 -6.97
CA TYR A 143 7.16 -7.71 -7.29
C TYR A 143 8.41 -6.96 -6.80
N LEU A 144 8.28 -5.68 -6.43
CA LEU A 144 9.43 -4.86 -6.07
C LEU A 144 9.76 -5.04 -4.60
N LYS A 145 10.94 -5.59 -4.31
CA LYS A 145 11.50 -5.68 -2.97
C LYS A 145 12.75 -4.83 -2.85
N THR A 146 12.87 -4.18 -1.72
CA THR A 146 13.89 -3.15 -1.47
C THR A 146 14.58 -3.46 -0.17
N SER A 147 15.92 -3.52 -0.19
CA SER A 147 16.75 -3.81 0.97
C SER A 147 17.81 -2.74 1.13
N GLU A 148 18.08 -2.37 2.37
CA GLU A 148 19.07 -1.34 2.71
C GLU A 148 20.44 -1.98 2.92
N LEU A 149 21.49 -1.32 2.41
CA LEU A 149 22.87 -1.73 2.63
C LEU A 149 23.65 -0.59 3.30
N TYR A 150 24.13 -0.85 4.52
CA TYR A 150 24.91 0.12 5.30
C TYR A 150 26.40 -0.18 5.20
N SER A 151 27.24 0.86 5.11
CA SER A 151 28.68 0.78 5.40
C SER A 151 28.96 1.15 6.86
N ASP A 152 29.86 0.41 7.53
CA ASP A 152 30.20 0.54 8.96
C ASP A 152 30.60 1.96 9.44
N GLU A 153 30.95 2.88 8.55
CA GLU A 153 31.40 4.24 8.90
C GLU A 153 30.28 5.29 9.06
N ILE A 154 29.01 4.98 8.72
CA ILE A 154 27.90 5.96 8.77
C ILE A 154 26.81 5.49 9.73
N TYR A 155 27.10 5.55 11.03
CA TYR A 155 26.09 5.41 12.08
C TYR A 155 25.52 6.79 12.49
N ASN A 156 25.14 7.60 11.51
CA ASN A 156 24.49 8.91 11.69
C ASN A 156 23.09 9.01 11.03
N GLY A 157 22.51 7.89 10.58
CA GLY A 157 21.13 7.84 10.05
C GLY A 157 20.94 8.11 8.55
N ASN A 158 22.03 8.31 7.78
CA ASN A 158 21.96 8.43 6.33
C ASN A 158 22.15 7.07 5.66
N VAL A 159 21.30 6.75 4.68
CA VAL A 159 21.48 5.58 3.81
C VAL A 159 22.50 5.93 2.73
N ARG A 160 23.40 5.02 2.38
CA ARG A 160 24.42 5.25 1.32
C ARG A 160 24.21 4.35 0.10
N TYR A 161 23.78 3.12 0.32
CA TYR A 161 23.52 2.14 -0.73
C TYR A 161 22.16 1.47 -0.51
N ILE A 162 21.45 1.24 -1.61
CA ILE A 162 20.21 0.45 -1.60
C ILE A 162 20.30 -0.63 -2.64
N SER A 163 19.92 -1.85 -2.27
CA SER A 163 19.69 -2.95 -3.19
C SER A 163 18.21 -3.01 -3.55
N VAL A 164 17.94 -3.09 -4.84
CA VAL A 164 16.61 -3.41 -5.36
C VAL A 164 16.65 -4.82 -5.93
N ARG A 165 15.66 -5.64 -5.56
CA ARG A 165 15.49 -7.02 -6.03
C ARG A 165 14.04 -7.29 -6.40
N TYR A 166 13.84 -8.41 -7.07
CA TYR A 166 12.55 -8.82 -7.60
C TYR A 166 12.14 -10.16 -7.01
N GLU A 167 10.98 -10.19 -6.37
CA GLU A 167 10.41 -11.37 -5.72
C GLU A 167 8.89 -11.30 -5.84
N TYR A 168 8.19 -12.42 -5.94
CA TYR A 168 6.73 -12.39 -5.93
C TYR A 168 6.21 -12.15 -4.51
N ASN A 169 5.68 -10.95 -4.23
CA ASN A 169 5.20 -10.60 -2.90
C ASN A 169 3.93 -11.37 -2.49
N TRP A 170 3.19 -11.91 -3.46
CA TRP A 170 1.92 -12.62 -3.26
C TRP A 170 2.00 -14.14 -3.46
N LEU A 171 3.12 -14.64 -3.98
CA LEU A 171 3.27 -16.03 -4.40
C LEU A 171 4.62 -16.58 -3.96
N ARG A 172 4.60 -17.69 -3.23
CA ARG A 172 5.85 -18.37 -2.89
C ARG A 172 6.41 -19.11 -4.12
N ARG A 173 7.51 -18.62 -4.68
CA ARG A 173 8.34 -19.32 -5.68
C ARG A 173 9.81 -19.12 -5.37
N ASP A 174 10.65 -20.08 -5.80
CA ASP A 174 12.08 -20.06 -5.53
C ASP A 174 12.85 -19.01 -6.35
N GLU A 175 12.36 -18.66 -7.54
CA GLU A 175 13.04 -17.74 -8.47
C GLU A 175 12.02 -16.79 -9.13
N PHE A 176 12.42 -15.54 -9.31
CA PHE A 176 11.64 -14.53 -10.03
C PHE A 176 11.79 -14.72 -11.54
N ASP A 177 10.68 -14.94 -12.22
CA ASP A 177 10.57 -15.07 -13.67
C ASP A 177 9.86 -13.82 -14.24
N PRO A 178 10.59 -12.94 -14.96
CA PRO A 178 10.02 -11.75 -15.58
C PRO A 178 8.91 -12.06 -16.59
N GLU A 179 9.04 -13.12 -17.41
CA GLU A 179 8.02 -13.49 -18.40
C GLU A 179 6.71 -13.89 -17.72
N PHE A 180 6.80 -14.63 -16.60
CA PHE A 180 5.64 -14.96 -15.79
C PHE A 180 5.00 -13.73 -15.16
N MET A 181 5.80 -12.78 -14.64
CA MET A 181 5.27 -11.54 -14.06
C MET A 181 4.57 -10.68 -15.11
N GLU A 182 5.17 -10.51 -16.29
CA GLU A 182 4.58 -9.77 -17.40
C GLU A 182 3.23 -10.40 -17.83
N ALA A 183 3.19 -11.72 -18.02
CA ALA A 183 1.94 -12.43 -18.35
C ALA A 183 0.87 -12.30 -17.25
N HIS A 184 1.27 -12.28 -15.96
CA HIS A 184 0.35 -12.07 -14.86
C HIS A 184 -0.23 -10.64 -14.88
N LEU A 185 0.61 -9.62 -15.10
CA LEU A 185 0.18 -8.23 -15.23
C LEU A 185 -0.72 -8.02 -16.45
N GLU A 186 -0.43 -8.67 -17.58
CA GLU A 186 -1.30 -8.63 -18.77
C GLU A 186 -2.71 -9.12 -18.46
N GLU A 187 -2.85 -10.18 -17.66
CA GLU A 187 -4.17 -10.71 -17.28
C GLU A 187 -4.92 -9.76 -16.34
N ILE A 188 -4.24 -9.18 -15.34
CA ILE A 188 -4.82 -8.13 -14.48
C ILE A 188 -5.30 -6.96 -15.35
N ASN A 189 -4.44 -6.49 -16.26
CA ASN A 189 -4.72 -5.37 -17.16
C ASN A 189 -5.92 -5.65 -18.06
N ARG A 190 -6.01 -6.86 -18.62
CA ARG A 190 -7.14 -7.28 -19.45
C ARG A 190 -8.46 -7.16 -18.70
N VAL A 191 -8.54 -7.64 -17.46
CA VAL A 191 -9.74 -7.55 -16.63
C VAL A 191 -10.08 -6.09 -16.33
N CYS A 192 -9.10 -5.27 -15.94
CA CYS A 192 -9.30 -3.84 -15.72
C CYS A 192 -9.81 -3.13 -16.97
N ASP A 193 -9.23 -3.40 -18.14
CA ASP A 193 -9.61 -2.76 -19.41
C ASP A 193 -11.04 -3.15 -19.84
N GLU A 194 -11.45 -4.40 -19.58
CA GLU A 194 -12.83 -4.86 -19.81
C GLU A 194 -13.84 -4.17 -18.88
N ILE A 195 -13.45 -3.86 -17.64
CA ILE A 195 -14.26 -3.07 -16.71
C ILE A 195 -14.34 -1.62 -17.19
N ILE A 196 -13.20 -0.99 -17.48
CA ILE A 196 -13.11 0.41 -17.91
C ILE A 196 -13.87 0.64 -19.21
N ALA A 197 -13.86 -0.31 -20.15
CA ALA A 197 -14.61 -0.22 -21.41
C ALA A 197 -16.14 -0.14 -21.22
N ARG A 198 -16.65 -0.54 -20.05
CA ARG A 198 -18.08 -0.45 -19.67
C ARG A 198 -18.38 0.75 -18.76
N MET A 199 -17.36 1.48 -18.32
CA MET A 199 -17.50 2.63 -17.44
C MET A 199 -18.36 3.70 -18.11
N PRO A 200 -19.32 4.31 -17.40
CA PRO A 200 -20.16 5.35 -17.98
C PRO A 200 -19.36 6.62 -18.30
N ASP A 201 -19.73 7.27 -19.39
CA ASP A 201 -19.35 8.67 -19.65
C ASP A 201 -20.21 9.57 -18.75
N GLY A 202 -19.74 9.77 -17.52
CA GLY A 202 -20.42 10.58 -16.51
C GLY A 202 -19.49 11.47 -15.71
N THR A 203 -20.03 12.01 -14.62
CA THR A 203 -19.28 12.69 -13.57
C THR A 203 -18.24 11.77 -12.94
N TYR A 204 -17.25 12.33 -12.26
CA TYR A 204 -16.26 11.55 -11.52
C TYR A 204 -16.92 10.70 -10.45
N ALA A 205 -17.95 11.22 -9.75
CA ALA A 205 -18.73 10.45 -8.79
C ALA A 205 -19.35 9.18 -9.42
N GLU A 206 -20.02 9.31 -10.58
CA GLU A 206 -20.62 8.16 -11.29
C GLU A 206 -19.56 7.15 -11.75
N LYS A 207 -18.38 7.62 -12.16
CA LYS A 207 -17.27 6.76 -12.57
C LYS A 207 -16.66 6.00 -11.40
N TYR A 208 -16.35 6.68 -10.29
CA TYR A 208 -15.87 6.03 -9.06
C TYR A 208 -16.89 5.04 -8.52
N GLU A 209 -18.18 5.38 -8.54
CA GLU A 209 -19.24 4.47 -8.10
C GLU A 209 -19.25 3.21 -8.96
N PHE A 210 -19.21 3.35 -10.29
CA PHE A 210 -19.16 2.22 -11.21
C PHE A 210 -17.96 1.31 -10.93
N LEU A 211 -16.74 1.87 -10.89
CA LEU A 211 -15.53 1.08 -10.66
C LEU A 211 -15.52 0.44 -9.26
N GLY A 212 -15.98 1.17 -8.24
CA GLY A 212 -16.07 0.66 -6.88
C GLY A 212 -17.06 -0.48 -6.76
N ARG A 213 -18.20 -0.40 -7.45
CA ARG A 213 -19.20 -1.48 -7.52
C ARG A 213 -18.67 -2.71 -8.25
N GLU A 214 -17.81 -2.56 -9.26
CA GLU A 214 -17.21 -3.71 -9.96
C GLU A 214 -16.29 -4.48 -9.00
N ILE A 215 -15.39 -3.79 -8.29
CA ILE A 215 -14.55 -4.42 -7.25
C ILE A 215 -15.42 -5.03 -6.14
N TYR A 216 -16.38 -4.28 -5.60
CA TYR A 216 -17.29 -4.71 -4.55
C TYR A 216 -18.07 -5.99 -4.92
N ASN A 217 -18.64 -6.05 -6.13
CA ASN A 217 -19.49 -7.18 -6.53
C ASN A 217 -18.69 -8.44 -6.91
N MET A 218 -17.46 -8.29 -7.38
CA MET A 218 -16.63 -9.42 -7.81
C MET A 218 -15.76 -9.99 -6.68
N THR A 219 -15.72 -9.33 -5.53
CA THR A 219 -14.84 -9.68 -4.41
C THR A 219 -15.66 -10.10 -3.20
N VAL A 220 -15.11 -11.04 -2.44
CA VAL A 220 -15.63 -11.43 -1.13
C VAL A 220 -14.54 -11.21 -0.11
N TYR A 221 -14.87 -10.52 0.99
CA TYR A 221 -13.95 -10.41 2.12
C TYR A 221 -13.60 -11.78 2.67
N GLY A 222 -12.30 -12.09 2.70
CA GLY A 222 -11.76 -13.31 3.28
C GLY A 222 -10.83 -12.99 4.42
N GLU A 223 -10.96 -13.69 5.55
CA GLU A 223 -9.91 -13.66 6.58
C GLU A 223 -8.64 -14.31 6.01
N ASN A 224 -7.48 -13.71 6.27
CA ASN A 224 -6.18 -14.29 5.95
C ASN A 224 -5.94 -15.51 6.86
N ASP A 225 -6.57 -16.65 6.55
CA ASP A 225 -6.23 -17.92 7.21
C ASP A 225 -5.06 -18.59 6.50
N ILE A 226 -3.88 -17.96 6.58
CA ILE A 226 -2.61 -18.49 6.04
C ILE A 226 -2.28 -19.90 6.58
N ASN A 227 -2.95 -20.33 7.66
CA ASN A 227 -2.72 -21.60 8.33
C ASN A 227 -3.65 -22.73 7.87
N ASN A 228 -4.63 -22.45 6.99
CA ASN A 228 -5.66 -23.40 6.59
C ASN A 228 -5.99 -23.39 5.09
N VAL A 229 -5.21 -22.66 4.29
CA VAL A 229 -5.21 -22.81 2.83
C VAL A 229 -4.38 -24.05 2.50
N PRO A 230 -4.91 -25.03 1.74
CA PRO A 230 -4.12 -26.16 1.29
C PRO A 230 -2.88 -25.65 0.55
N ASP A 231 -1.70 -26.10 1.00
CA ASP A 231 -0.43 -25.96 0.30
C ASP A 231 -0.65 -26.08 -1.22
N GLU A 232 -0.14 -25.09 -1.96
CA GLU A 232 -0.15 -24.91 -3.43
C GLU A 232 -1.17 -23.87 -3.95
N GLU A 233 -0.60 -22.71 -4.33
CA GLU A 233 -1.15 -21.63 -5.14
C GLU A 233 -1.93 -20.52 -4.40
N VAL A 234 -1.33 -19.31 -4.39
CA VAL A 234 -1.98 -17.99 -4.21
C VAL A 234 -2.18 -17.43 -2.77
N ASP A 235 -1.41 -17.91 -1.79
CA ASP A 235 -1.53 -17.59 -0.35
C ASP A 235 -1.48 -16.08 0.01
N GLY A 236 -0.65 -15.28 -0.67
CA GLY A 236 -0.50 -13.85 -0.36
C GLY A 236 -1.41 -12.91 -1.16
N SER A 237 -2.16 -13.38 -2.16
CA SER A 237 -2.84 -12.47 -3.12
C SER A 237 -3.93 -11.59 -2.53
N TYR A 238 -4.56 -12.00 -1.43
CA TYR A 238 -5.66 -11.25 -0.80
C TYR A 238 -5.21 -9.89 -0.25
N ALA A 239 -3.89 -9.74 -0.06
CA ALA A 239 -3.18 -8.52 0.35
C ALA A 239 -2.93 -7.52 -0.80
N TYR A 240 -3.11 -7.96 -2.04
CA TYR A 240 -2.70 -7.24 -3.23
C TYR A 240 -3.82 -7.13 -4.26
N MET A 241 -3.61 -6.31 -5.29
CA MET A 241 -4.64 -6.00 -6.29
C MET A 241 -5.11 -7.22 -7.08
N ASN A 242 -4.28 -8.25 -7.25
CA ASN A 242 -4.65 -9.47 -7.95
C ASN A 242 -5.64 -10.33 -7.17
N GLY A 243 -5.69 -10.22 -5.83
CA GLY A 243 -6.70 -10.86 -4.98
C GLY A 243 -8.13 -10.58 -5.46
N PRO A 244 -8.59 -9.31 -5.43
CA PRO A 244 -9.87 -8.93 -6.01
C PRO A 244 -9.95 -9.25 -7.51
N ILE A 245 -8.98 -8.77 -8.30
CA ILE A 245 -9.10 -8.69 -9.76
C ILE A 245 -9.15 -10.06 -10.43
N LEU A 246 -8.37 -11.03 -9.96
CA LEU A 246 -8.27 -12.35 -10.58
C LEU A 246 -8.93 -13.45 -9.77
N TYR A 247 -8.97 -13.32 -8.44
CA TYR A 247 -9.37 -14.40 -7.55
C TYR A 247 -10.67 -14.11 -6.78
N GLY A 248 -11.19 -12.88 -6.85
CA GLY A 248 -12.43 -12.47 -6.19
C GLY A 248 -12.39 -12.54 -4.67
N LYS A 249 -11.21 -12.42 -4.06
CA LYS A 249 -11.02 -12.46 -2.61
C LYS A 249 -9.97 -11.48 -2.13
N ALA A 250 -10.26 -10.80 -1.02
CA ALA A 250 -9.31 -9.87 -0.43
C ALA A 250 -9.55 -9.61 1.05
N ILE A 251 -8.52 -9.08 1.70
CA ILE A 251 -8.63 -8.27 2.92
C ILE A 251 -8.61 -6.78 2.56
N CYS A 252 -8.64 -5.90 3.56
CA CYS A 252 -8.71 -4.45 3.36
C CYS A 252 -7.69 -3.89 2.38
N GLN A 253 -6.44 -4.33 2.45
CA GLN A 253 -5.38 -3.86 1.56
C GLN A 253 -5.59 -4.30 0.11
N GLY A 254 -6.04 -5.54 -0.12
CA GLY A 254 -6.36 -6.01 -1.47
C GLY A 254 -7.46 -5.17 -2.09
N TYR A 255 -8.53 -4.89 -1.34
CA TYR A 255 -9.61 -3.96 -1.76
C TYR A 255 -9.06 -2.58 -2.12
N ALA A 256 -8.30 -1.97 -1.22
CA ALA A 256 -7.79 -0.61 -1.40
C ALA A 256 -6.85 -0.51 -2.60
N TYR A 257 -5.97 -1.49 -2.78
CA TYR A 257 -5.00 -1.52 -3.88
C TYR A 257 -5.64 -1.83 -5.23
N ALA A 258 -6.61 -2.76 -5.29
CA ALA A 258 -7.33 -3.04 -6.53
C ALA A 258 -8.16 -1.85 -6.98
N TYR A 259 -8.86 -1.18 -6.05
CA TYR A 259 -9.66 0.00 -6.38
C TYR A 259 -8.78 1.18 -6.83
N GLN A 260 -7.67 1.42 -6.13
CA GLN A 260 -6.69 2.42 -6.55
C GLN A 260 -6.16 2.12 -7.96
N TYR A 261 -5.75 0.87 -8.21
CA TYR A 261 -5.21 0.47 -9.51
C TYR A 261 -6.20 0.67 -10.64
N LEU A 262 -7.43 0.20 -10.45
CA LEU A 262 -8.50 0.31 -11.44
C LEU A 262 -8.84 1.77 -11.74
N CYS A 263 -8.93 2.63 -10.72
CA CYS A 263 -9.18 4.07 -10.89
C CYS A 263 -8.04 4.77 -11.61
N ASN A 264 -6.79 4.52 -11.20
CA ASN A 264 -5.62 5.13 -11.82
C ASN A 264 -5.50 4.75 -13.30
N ARG A 265 -5.76 3.48 -13.64
CA ARG A 265 -5.85 3.01 -15.04
C ARG A 265 -6.98 3.68 -15.83
N ALA A 266 -8.08 4.02 -15.18
CA ALA A 266 -9.19 4.76 -15.80
C ALA A 266 -8.89 6.26 -15.98
N GLY A 267 -7.69 6.72 -15.59
CA GLY A 267 -7.31 8.13 -15.62
C GLY A 267 -7.94 8.96 -14.50
N LEU A 268 -8.38 8.32 -13.41
CA LEU A 268 -9.01 8.95 -12.27
C LEU A 268 -8.07 8.95 -11.07
N TRP A 269 -7.98 10.09 -10.38
CA TRP A 269 -7.13 10.23 -9.21
C TRP A 269 -7.64 9.36 -8.06
N CYS A 270 -6.85 8.39 -7.62
CA CYS A 270 -7.12 7.62 -6.43
C CYS A 270 -5.83 7.32 -5.68
N ILE A 271 -5.89 7.44 -4.36
CA ILE A 271 -4.80 7.07 -3.47
C ILE A 271 -5.31 6.16 -2.36
N THR A 272 -4.44 5.30 -1.85
CA THR A 272 -4.67 4.56 -0.61
C THR A 272 -4.25 5.42 0.58
N THR A 273 -5.07 5.41 1.63
CA THR A 273 -4.81 6.00 2.95
C THR A 273 -5.02 4.94 4.03
N SER A 274 -4.46 5.15 5.22
CA SER A 274 -4.44 4.11 6.25
C SER A 274 -4.58 4.66 7.68
N GLY A 275 -4.98 3.78 8.59
CA GLY A 275 -5.03 4.11 9.99
C GLY A 275 -5.54 2.98 10.88
N GLY A 276 -5.01 2.93 12.11
CA GLY A 276 -5.34 1.88 13.07
C GLY A 276 -4.80 0.50 12.64
N CYS A 277 -5.63 -0.33 12.03
CA CYS A 277 -5.24 -1.61 11.40
C CYS A 277 -5.94 -1.81 10.05
N HIS A 278 -6.35 -0.70 9.42
CA HIS A 278 -7.21 -0.67 8.26
C HIS A 278 -6.69 0.29 7.19
N CYS A 279 -7.05 0.05 5.94
CA CYS A 279 -6.74 0.94 4.82
C CYS A 279 -7.90 0.99 3.83
N TRP A 280 -8.06 2.15 3.21
CA TRP A 280 -9.13 2.48 2.29
C TRP A 280 -8.63 3.53 1.29
N ASN A 281 -9.52 4.15 0.53
CA ASN A 281 -9.12 5.06 -0.55
C ASN A 281 -9.63 6.48 -0.37
N LEU A 282 -8.88 7.42 -0.95
CA LEU A 282 -9.35 8.75 -1.29
C LEU A 282 -9.52 8.88 -2.80
N VAL A 283 -10.58 9.56 -3.20
CA VAL A 283 -10.90 9.91 -4.59
C VAL A 283 -11.12 11.41 -4.71
N MET A 284 -10.87 11.98 -5.89
CA MET A 284 -11.00 13.42 -6.14
C MET A 284 -12.09 13.68 -7.18
N LEU A 285 -13.05 14.56 -6.84
CA LEU A 285 -14.11 15.00 -7.75
C LEU A 285 -13.64 16.19 -8.63
N GLU A 286 -14.48 16.61 -9.56
CA GLU A 286 -14.15 17.61 -10.59
C GLU A 286 -13.75 18.98 -10.02
N ASP A 287 -14.24 19.32 -8.83
CA ASP A 287 -13.94 20.56 -8.13
C ASP A 287 -12.59 20.54 -7.39
N GLY A 288 -11.90 19.39 -7.41
CA GLY A 288 -10.65 19.16 -6.68
C GLY A 288 -10.84 18.74 -5.22
N SER A 289 -12.09 18.60 -4.75
CA SER A 289 -12.37 18.11 -3.40
C SER A 289 -12.17 16.60 -3.33
N THR A 290 -11.59 16.14 -2.22
CA THR A 290 -11.31 14.73 -1.96
C THR A 290 -12.29 14.11 -0.98
N TYR A 291 -12.64 12.85 -1.19
CA TYR A 291 -13.61 12.07 -0.41
C TYR A 291 -13.09 10.64 -0.17
N ASN A 292 -13.52 10.02 0.94
CA ASN A 292 -13.17 8.66 1.30
C ASN A 292 -14.10 7.64 0.64
N VAL A 293 -13.55 6.49 0.27
CA VAL A 293 -14.28 5.30 -0.19
C VAL A 293 -13.67 4.08 0.50
N ASP A 294 -14.49 3.30 1.20
CA ASP A 294 -14.08 2.06 1.84
C ASP A 294 -14.91 0.87 1.35
N LEU A 295 -14.34 0.13 0.40
CA LEU A 295 -14.99 -1.04 -0.17
C LEU A 295 -15.00 -2.25 0.78
N THR A 296 -14.13 -2.28 1.78
CA THR A 296 -14.03 -3.39 2.73
C THR A 296 -15.20 -3.34 3.71
N TRP A 297 -15.46 -2.16 4.28
CA TRP A 297 -16.57 -1.97 5.20
C TRP A 297 -17.91 -1.94 4.45
N ALA A 298 -17.93 -1.44 3.20
CA ALA A 298 -19.07 -1.63 2.31
C ALA A 298 -19.46 -3.11 2.16
N ASP A 299 -18.48 -4.00 1.90
CA ASP A 299 -18.70 -5.44 1.73
C ASP A 299 -19.12 -6.10 3.04
N THR A 300 -18.31 -5.94 4.09
CA THR A 300 -18.53 -6.62 5.38
C THR A 300 -19.80 -6.16 6.11
N GLU A 301 -20.25 -4.92 5.89
CA GLU A 301 -21.55 -4.43 6.39
C GLU A 301 -22.70 -4.59 5.39
N ASN A 302 -22.40 -4.99 4.14
CA ASN A 302 -23.36 -5.11 3.04
C ASN A 302 -24.14 -3.80 2.80
N ASP A 303 -23.43 -2.68 2.78
CA ASP A 303 -23.95 -1.32 2.60
C ASP A 303 -22.93 -0.45 1.84
N PHE A 304 -22.99 -0.51 0.51
CA PHE A 304 -22.06 0.21 -0.36
C PHE A 304 -22.18 1.74 -0.19
N GLU A 305 -23.42 2.22 -0.12
CA GLU A 305 -23.72 3.65 -0.08
C GLU A 305 -23.23 4.30 1.22
N ARG A 306 -23.20 3.55 2.33
CA ARG A 306 -22.67 4.05 3.61
C ARG A 306 -21.18 4.35 3.58
N TYR A 307 -20.41 3.66 2.75
CA TYR A 307 -18.95 3.76 2.69
C TYR A 307 -18.43 4.36 1.36
N PHE A 308 -19.28 5.10 0.66
CA PHE A 308 -18.95 5.76 -0.61
C PHE A 308 -19.05 7.29 -0.53
N LEU A 309 -17.98 7.99 -0.97
CA LEU A 309 -17.84 9.45 -1.00
C LEU A 309 -18.06 10.16 0.34
N LEU A 310 -17.43 9.65 1.40
CA LEU A 310 -17.51 10.23 2.74
C LEU A 310 -16.59 11.44 2.86
N THR A 311 -17.07 12.48 3.53
CA THR A 311 -16.23 13.56 4.04
C THR A 311 -15.24 13.05 5.09
N GLN A 312 -14.28 13.89 5.49
CA GLN A 312 -13.36 13.52 6.57
C GLN A 312 -14.09 13.35 7.91
N GLU A 313 -15.11 14.17 8.19
CA GLU A 313 -15.88 14.08 9.44
C GLU A 313 -16.69 12.79 9.50
N GLU A 314 -17.26 12.35 8.38
CA GLU A 314 -18.07 11.14 8.32
C GLU A 314 -17.23 9.87 8.47
N ILE A 315 -16.06 9.77 7.80
CA ILE A 315 -15.19 8.59 7.94
C ILE A 315 -14.61 8.50 9.36
N GLU A 316 -14.30 9.63 10.00
CA GLU A 316 -13.72 9.67 11.36
C GLU A 316 -14.72 9.26 12.48
N VAL A 317 -16.00 9.01 12.14
CA VAL A 317 -16.96 8.46 13.10
C VAL A 317 -16.56 7.05 13.56
N ASP A 318 -16.01 6.26 12.65
CA ASP A 318 -15.65 4.85 12.89
C ASP A 318 -14.24 4.48 12.41
N HIS A 319 -13.54 5.34 11.67
CA HIS A 319 -12.13 5.19 11.30
C HIS A 319 -11.21 6.07 12.15
N THR A 320 -10.01 5.56 12.42
CA THR A 320 -8.90 6.34 12.99
C THR A 320 -7.83 6.48 11.94
N LEU A 321 -7.43 7.70 11.59
CA LEU A 321 -6.38 7.98 10.62
C LEU A 321 -5.02 8.16 11.31
N TYR A 322 -3.93 7.69 10.69
CA TYR A 322 -2.58 8.01 11.19
C TYR A 322 -2.18 9.46 10.96
N GLU A 323 -1.21 9.94 11.74
CA GLU A 323 -0.62 11.25 11.54
C GLU A 323 0.22 11.27 10.25
N GLY A 324 0.07 12.34 9.44
CA GLY A 324 0.78 12.49 8.17
C GLY A 324 0.06 11.88 6.95
N GLU A 325 -0.99 11.10 7.17
CA GLU A 325 -1.81 10.53 6.10
C GLU A 325 -2.70 11.56 5.40
N TRP A 326 -3.06 11.24 4.16
CA TRP A 326 -3.93 12.07 3.35
C TRP A 326 -5.35 12.14 3.93
N LYS A 327 -5.96 13.31 3.86
CA LYS A 327 -7.31 13.59 4.35
C LYS A 327 -8.25 14.00 3.23
N ALA A 328 -9.52 13.66 3.40
CA ALA A 328 -10.59 14.21 2.58
C ALA A 328 -10.72 15.73 2.85
N THR A 329 -11.06 16.47 1.81
CA THR A 329 -11.21 17.94 1.83
C THR A 329 -12.62 18.41 1.48
N GLY A 330 -13.45 17.50 0.96
CA GLY A 330 -14.88 17.71 0.76
C GLY A 330 -15.61 18.05 2.06
N LYS A 331 -16.74 18.75 1.92
CA LYS A 331 -17.57 19.24 3.02
C LYS A 331 -19.04 18.92 2.82
#